data_AF-A0AAF0TA12-F1
#
_entry.id   AF-A0AAF0TA12-F1
#
_cell.length_a   1.000
_cell.length_b   1.000
_cell.length_c   1.000
_cell.angle_alpha   90.00
_cell.angle_beta   90.00
_cell.angle_gamma   90.00
#
_symmetry.space_group_name_H-M   'P 1'
#
loop_
_entity.id
_entity.type
_entity.pdbx_description
1 polymer ?
#
loop_
_entity_poly.entity_id
_entity_poly.type
_entity_poly.pdbx_seq_one_letter_code
_entity_poly.pdbx_strand_id
1 'polypeptide(L)'
;MDFVAGLPKTLGKFDSIWVVADRLTKSAYFISVIIDYNAEQLAKVYVKEIVRLHGVLLSIISDRGTQFTSKLWRKLHDELGTQLTFSTTFHPQTDGQSERTIQVLEDMLRACVIDFGGHSDKFLPLCEFSYNNSYHSNIDMVPFEALYGRGCRSPIGWFEDGDVKPLGVDLVKDVQDKVSPMKGVTRFGKKGKLSLRYISPFEVLECVGQLRSKEIKSVKVQWKHRPFEEATWEIEKDM
;
A
#
# COMPACT_ATOMS: atom_id res chain seq x y z
N MET A 1 16.26 4.95 -6.63
CA MET A 1 16.89 3.73 -6.09
C MET A 1 18.37 3.94 -6.24
N ASP A 2 19.13 3.67 -5.20
CA ASP A 2 20.55 3.96 -5.18
C ASP A 2 21.28 3.04 -4.19
N PHE A 3 22.59 2.91 -4.30
CA PHE A 3 23.42 2.09 -3.42
C PHE A 3 24.33 2.93 -2.54
N VAL A 4 24.36 2.60 -1.25
CA VAL A 4 25.44 3.02 -0.36
C VAL A 4 26.47 1.91 -0.34
N ALA A 5 27.63 2.18 -0.93
CA ALA A 5 28.73 1.22 -1.10
C ALA A 5 29.90 1.50 -0.15
N GLY A 6 30.81 0.52 -0.02
CA GLY A 6 32.06 0.70 0.72
C GLY A 6 31.92 0.60 2.24
N LEU A 7 30.85 -0.04 2.71
CA LEU A 7 30.66 -0.29 4.14
C LEU A 7 31.60 -1.41 4.62
N PRO A 8 32.04 -1.38 5.88
CA PRO A 8 32.80 -2.48 6.46
C PRO A 8 32.02 -3.78 6.31
N LYS A 9 32.68 -4.84 5.84
CA LYS A 9 32.04 -6.14 5.69
C LYS A 9 31.49 -6.61 7.02
N THR A 10 30.21 -6.90 7.03
CA THR A 10 29.51 -7.32 8.22
C THR A 10 29.58 -8.84 8.40
N LEU A 11 29.03 -9.36 9.50
CA LEU A 11 29.04 -10.80 9.78
C LEU A 11 28.26 -11.59 8.71
N GLY A 12 27.24 -10.98 8.11
CA GLY A 12 26.51 -11.53 6.97
C GLY A 12 27.24 -11.43 5.62
N LYS A 13 28.46 -10.87 5.60
CA LYS A 13 29.26 -10.54 4.41
C LYS A 13 28.59 -9.51 3.48
N PHE A 14 27.65 -8.72 3.99
CA PHE A 14 27.12 -7.57 3.27
C PHE A 14 28.15 -6.44 3.30
N ASP A 15 28.28 -5.71 2.20
CA ASP A 15 29.22 -4.59 2.05
C ASP A 15 28.54 -3.33 1.48
N SER A 16 27.24 -3.41 1.22
CA SER A 16 26.46 -2.33 0.63
C SER A 16 25.02 -2.35 1.13
N ILE A 17 24.37 -1.19 1.09
CA ILE A 17 22.95 -1.03 1.39
C ILE A 17 22.26 -0.52 0.13
N TRP A 18 21.22 -1.23 -0.30
CA TRP A 18 20.34 -0.79 -1.36
C TRP A 18 19.22 0.07 -0.77
N VAL A 19 19.17 1.33 -1.20
CA VAL A 19 18.20 2.32 -0.72
C VAL A 19 17.11 2.49 -1.77
N VAL A 20 15.88 2.20 -1.36
CA VAL A 20 14.67 2.41 -2.17
C VAL A 20 13.79 3.41 -1.43
N ALA A 21 13.63 4.61 -1.98
CA ALA A 21 12.75 5.63 -1.42
C ALA A 21 11.53 5.83 -2.32
N ASP A 22 10.34 5.83 -1.74
CA ASP A 22 9.13 6.25 -2.43
C ASP A 22 9.09 7.77 -2.57
N ARG A 23 8.72 8.26 -3.75
CA ARG A 23 8.70 9.70 -4.03
C ARG A 23 7.49 10.40 -3.44
N LEU A 24 6.38 9.70 -3.24
CA LEU A 24 5.14 10.27 -2.74
C LEU A 24 5.15 10.33 -1.21
N THR A 25 5.24 9.18 -0.55
CA THR A 25 5.14 9.06 0.92
C THR A 25 6.46 9.38 1.62
N LYS A 26 7.57 9.46 0.86
CA LYS A 26 8.94 9.56 1.39
C LYS A 26 9.36 8.36 2.25
N SER A 27 8.63 7.26 2.21
CA SER A 27 9.02 6.03 2.90
C SER A 27 10.30 5.49 2.26
N ALA A 28 11.26 5.07 3.08
CA ALA A 28 12.50 4.47 2.62
C ALA A 28 12.61 3.02 3.07
N TYR A 29 13.25 2.21 2.24
CA TYR A 29 13.60 0.82 2.50
C TYR A 29 15.10 0.67 2.40
N PHE A 30 15.71 0.10 3.44
CA PHE A 30 17.15 -0.09 3.54
C PHE A 30 17.47 -1.57 3.54
N ILE A 31 17.97 -2.06 2.41
CA ILE A 31 18.14 -3.50 2.19
C ILE A 31 19.62 -3.83 2.14
N SER A 32 20.10 -4.68 3.06
CA SER A 32 21.48 -5.17 3.02
C SER A 32 21.72 -6.01 1.77
N VAL A 33 22.74 -5.66 1.00
CA VAL A 33 23.14 -6.35 -0.24
C VAL A 33 24.66 -6.49 -0.31
N ILE A 34 25.14 -7.25 -1.30
CA ILE A 34 26.55 -7.34 -1.65
C ILE A 34 26.73 -6.60 -2.98
N ILE A 35 27.77 -5.77 -3.10
CA ILE A 35 28.01 -4.94 -4.29
C ILE A 35 28.24 -5.78 -5.56
N ASP A 36 28.73 -7.00 -5.38
CA ASP A 36 28.96 -7.95 -6.46
C ASP A 36 27.71 -8.76 -6.84
N TYR A 37 26.53 -8.45 -6.28
CA TYR A 37 25.29 -9.10 -6.69
C TYR A 37 25.04 -8.90 -8.18
N ASN A 38 24.78 -10.02 -8.85
CA ASN A 38 24.34 -9.98 -10.23
C ASN A 38 22.86 -9.54 -10.31
N ALA A 39 22.41 -9.20 -11.51
CA ALA A 39 21.05 -8.72 -11.73
C ALA A 39 19.96 -9.73 -11.31
N GLU A 40 20.23 -11.03 -11.41
CA GLU A 40 19.27 -12.07 -11.02
C GLU A 40 19.10 -12.13 -9.50
N GLN A 41 20.20 -12.02 -8.75
CA GLN A 41 20.17 -11.95 -7.29
C GLN A 41 19.44 -10.69 -6.83
N LEU A 42 19.74 -9.55 -7.44
CA LEU A 42 19.08 -8.29 -7.14
C LEU A 42 17.57 -8.36 -7.46
N ALA A 43 17.18 -9.01 -8.55
CA ALA A 43 15.78 -9.23 -8.91
C ALA A 43 15.01 -10.05 -7.86
N LYS A 44 15.64 -11.09 -7.32
CA LYS A 44 15.05 -11.89 -6.23
C LYS A 44 14.83 -11.03 -4.98
N VAL A 45 15.81 -10.20 -4.63
CA VAL A 45 15.71 -9.26 -3.50
C VAL A 45 14.60 -8.24 -3.74
N TYR A 46 14.52 -7.67 -4.95
CA TYR A 46 13.49 -6.70 -5.34
C TYR A 46 12.08 -7.27 -5.15
N VAL A 47 11.83 -8.49 -5.64
CA VAL A 47 10.52 -9.13 -5.51
C VAL A 47 10.21 -9.41 -4.05
N LYS A 48 11.19 -9.93 -3.31
CA LYS A 48 11.04 -10.32 -1.90
C LYS A 48 10.75 -9.12 -1.00
N GLU A 49 11.44 -8.01 -1.18
CA GLU A 49 11.38 -6.88 -0.25
C GLU A 49 10.45 -5.77 -0.75
N ILE A 50 10.46 -5.42 -2.03
CA ILE A 50 9.68 -4.29 -2.56
C ILE A 50 8.34 -4.74 -3.11
N VAL A 51 8.34 -5.68 -4.07
CA VAL A 51 7.08 -6.11 -4.73
C VAL A 51 6.13 -6.77 -3.75
N ARG A 52 6.66 -7.53 -2.78
CA ARG A 52 5.86 -8.13 -1.70
C ARG A 52 5.06 -7.08 -0.90
N LEU A 53 5.64 -5.90 -0.67
CA LEU A 53 5.05 -4.86 0.18
C LEU A 53 4.16 -3.89 -0.61
N HIS A 54 4.58 -3.50 -1.82
CA HIS A 54 3.94 -2.42 -2.58
C HIS A 54 3.31 -2.87 -3.90
N GLY A 55 3.52 -4.11 -4.30
CA GLY A 55 3.23 -4.55 -5.66
C GLY A 55 4.22 -3.97 -6.67
N VAL A 56 3.80 -3.99 -7.94
CA VAL A 56 4.63 -3.51 -9.04
C VAL A 56 4.56 -1.98 -9.13
N LEU A 57 5.73 -1.34 -9.12
CA LEU A 57 5.83 0.12 -9.21
C LEU A 57 5.56 0.59 -10.64
N LEU A 58 4.89 1.75 -10.77
CA LEU A 58 4.60 2.37 -12.06
C LEU A 58 5.87 2.90 -12.74
N SER A 59 6.75 3.55 -11.98
CA SER A 59 8.00 4.08 -12.48
C SER A 59 9.10 4.02 -11.44
N ILE A 60 10.32 3.74 -11.90
CA ILE A 60 11.52 3.67 -11.08
C ILE A 60 12.56 4.63 -11.68
N ILE A 61 13.14 5.45 -10.81
CA ILE A 61 14.33 6.23 -11.13
C ILE A 61 15.51 5.56 -10.42
N SER A 62 16.54 5.23 -11.17
CA SER A 62 17.77 4.63 -10.65
C SER A 62 19.00 5.35 -11.20
N ASP A 63 20.12 5.24 -10.50
CA ASP A 63 21.42 5.60 -11.06
C ASP A 63 21.83 4.67 -12.22
N ARG A 64 22.99 4.95 -12.83
CA ARG A 64 23.52 4.18 -13.95
C ARG A 64 24.38 2.98 -13.53
N GLY A 65 24.17 2.45 -12.33
CA GLY A 65 24.83 1.24 -11.85
C GLY A 65 24.76 0.09 -12.86
N THR A 66 25.82 -0.71 -12.95
CA THR A 66 25.94 -1.84 -13.89
C THR A 66 24.82 -2.88 -13.70
N GLN A 67 24.33 -3.02 -12.46
CA GLN A 67 23.25 -3.92 -12.10
C GLN A 67 21.91 -3.46 -12.69
N PHE A 68 21.58 -2.17 -12.54
CA PHE A 68 20.33 -1.58 -13.07
C PHE A 68 20.33 -1.43 -14.59
N THR A 69 21.51 -1.28 -15.19
CA THR A 69 21.66 -1.22 -16.66
C THR A 69 21.78 -2.60 -17.30
N SER A 70 21.77 -3.69 -16.53
CA SER A 70 21.83 -5.04 -17.09
C SER A 70 20.62 -5.37 -17.98
N LYS A 71 20.82 -6.26 -18.97
CA LYS A 71 19.73 -6.70 -19.86
C LYS A 71 18.60 -7.39 -19.10
N LEU A 72 18.95 -8.16 -18.06
CA LEU A 72 17.98 -8.87 -17.23
C LEU A 72 17.10 -7.87 -16.47
N TRP A 73 17.70 -6.86 -15.85
CA TRP A 73 16.96 -5.86 -15.07
C TRP A 73 15.97 -5.07 -15.93
N ARG A 74 16.41 -4.62 -17.12
CA ARG A 74 15.52 -3.93 -18.07
C ARG A 74 14.35 -4.82 -18.49
N LYS A 75 14.64 -6.05 -18.94
CA LYS A 75 13.60 -7.00 -19.34
C LYS A 75 12.62 -7.30 -18.21
N LEU A 76 13.12 -7.46 -16.98
CA LEU A 76 12.26 -7.69 -15.82
C LEU A 76 11.27 -6.54 -15.63
N HIS A 77 11.72 -5.30 -15.68
CA HIS A 77 10.83 -4.15 -15.53
C HIS A 77 9.90 -3.94 -16.72
N ASP A 78 10.37 -4.22 -17.94
CA ASP A 78 9.53 -4.17 -19.14
C ASP A 78 8.36 -5.16 -19.04
N GLU A 79 8.62 -6.41 -18.60
CA GLU A 79 7.59 -7.46 -18.41
C GLU A 79 6.65 -7.15 -17.23
N LEU A 80 7.15 -6.50 -16.19
CA LEU A 80 6.33 -6.02 -15.08
C LEU A 80 5.48 -4.79 -15.47
N GLY A 81 5.77 -4.13 -16.59
CA GLY A 81 5.12 -2.89 -17.00
C GLY A 81 5.59 -1.66 -16.21
N THR A 82 6.79 -1.71 -15.61
CA THR A 82 7.40 -0.61 -14.88
C THR A 82 8.26 0.26 -15.81
N GLN A 83 8.04 1.57 -15.79
CA GLN A 83 8.88 2.50 -16.52
C GLN A 83 10.21 2.76 -15.79
N LEU A 84 11.30 2.23 -16.32
CA LEU A 84 12.64 2.43 -15.76
C LEU A 84 13.34 3.64 -16.40
N THR A 85 13.62 4.66 -15.60
CA THR A 85 14.36 5.87 -16.00
C THR A 85 15.69 5.93 -15.26
N PHE A 86 16.76 6.32 -15.96
CA PHE A 86 18.08 6.46 -15.36
C PHE A 86 18.42 7.93 -15.12
N SER A 87 18.94 8.27 -13.94
CA SER A 87 19.48 9.60 -13.69
C SER A 87 20.67 9.85 -14.64
N THR A 88 20.80 11.09 -15.10
CA THR A 88 21.98 11.52 -15.85
C THR A 88 23.09 11.83 -14.86
N THR A 89 24.33 11.46 -15.19
CA THR A 89 25.53 11.52 -14.34
C THR A 89 25.89 12.91 -13.77
N PHE A 90 25.10 13.96 -14.04
CA PHE A 90 25.30 15.34 -13.58
C PHE A 90 23.99 16.12 -13.36
N HIS A 91 22.88 15.47 -12.93
CA HIS A 91 21.66 16.18 -12.49
C HIS A 91 21.26 15.82 -11.05
N PRO A 92 21.87 16.49 -10.05
CA PRO A 92 21.52 16.30 -8.63
C PRO A 92 20.04 16.59 -8.32
N GLN A 93 19.33 17.30 -9.20
CA GLN A 93 17.92 17.64 -8.99
C GLN A 93 16.95 16.44 -9.11
N THR A 94 17.35 15.38 -9.81
CA THR A 94 16.54 14.14 -9.91
C THR A 94 16.89 13.14 -8.80
N ASP A 95 18.11 13.25 -8.25
CA ASP A 95 18.66 12.34 -7.24
C ASP A 95 18.67 12.92 -5.81
N GLY A 96 18.34 14.21 -5.65
CA GLY A 96 18.43 14.90 -4.37
C GLY A 96 17.56 14.29 -3.26
N GLN A 97 16.49 13.58 -3.61
CA GLN A 97 15.73 12.81 -2.63
C GLN A 97 16.51 11.60 -2.12
N SER A 98 17.11 10.80 -3.03
CA SER A 98 17.95 9.65 -2.66
C SER A 98 19.13 10.14 -1.83
N GLU A 99 19.81 11.19 -2.29
CA GLU A 99 20.97 11.77 -1.64
C GLU A 99 20.66 12.22 -0.21
N ARG A 100 19.54 12.94 -0.01
CA ARG A 100 19.13 13.36 1.33
C ARG A 100 18.77 12.18 2.22
N THR A 101 18.15 11.15 1.66
CA THR A 101 17.79 9.91 2.38
C THR A 101 19.05 9.15 2.80
N ILE A 102 20.04 9.05 1.91
CA ILE A 102 21.33 8.41 2.15
C ILE A 102 22.10 9.15 3.24
N GLN A 103 22.15 10.49 3.21
CA GLN A 103 22.81 11.28 4.26
C GLN A 103 22.21 11.00 5.65
N VAL A 104 20.88 10.99 5.77
CA VAL A 104 20.22 10.66 7.04
C VAL A 104 20.53 9.23 7.49
N LEU A 105 20.54 8.28 6.55
CA LEU A 105 20.93 6.90 6.84
C LEU A 105 22.38 6.80 7.33
N GLU A 106 23.33 7.47 6.67
CA GLU A 106 24.73 7.50 7.09
C GLU A 106 24.91 8.08 8.49
N ASP A 107 24.18 9.16 8.82
CA ASP A 107 24.20 9.76 10.15
C ASP A 107 23.62 8.81 11.21
N MET A 108 22.51 8.12 10.91
CA MET A 108 21.93 7.10 11.79
C MET A 108 22.91 5.94 12.00
N LEU A 109 23.54 5.44 10.94
CA LEU A 109 24.53 4.36 11.03
C LEU A 109 25.75 4.79 11.85
N ARG A 110 26.22 6.03 11.69
CA ARG A 110 27.35 6.58 12.47
C ARG A 110 27.02 6.60 13.96
N ALA A 111 25.82 7.03 14.33
CA ALA A 111 25.34 6.97 15.72
C ALA A 111 25.27 5.52 16.24
N CYS A 112 24.70 4.60 15.45
CA CYS A 112 24.61 3.19 15.84
C CYS A 112 25.99 2.55 16.06
N VAL A 113 27.00 2.91 15.26
CA VAL A 113 28.36 2.38 15.40
C VAL A 113 29.01 2.85 16.71
N ILE A 114 28.77 4.10 17.12
CA ILE A 114 29.30 4.67 18.38
C ILE A 114 28.70 3.95 19.59
N ASP A 115 27.38 3.78 19.62
CA ASP A 115 26.68 3.27 20.81
C ASP A 115 26.64 1.74 20.90
N PHE A 116 26.59 1.04 19.76
CA PHE A 116 26.32 -0.40 19.73
C PHE A 116 27.42 -1.24 19.08
N GLY A 117 28.50 -0.61 18.63
CA GLY A 117 29.71 -1.27 18.12
C GLY A 117 29.49 -2.06 16.82
N GLY A 118 29.88 -1.48 15.68
CA GLY A 118 30.22 -2.16 14.41
C GLY A 118 29.21 -3.10 13.73
N HIS A 119 28.10 -3.48 14.35
CA HIS A 119 27.15 -4.48 13.85
C HIS A 119 26.01 -3.84 13.04
N SER A 120 26.34 -3.00 12.05
CA SER A 120 25.39 -2.21 11.25
C SER A 120 24.22 -3.03 10.67
N ASP A 121 24.47 -4.27 10.22
CA ASP A 121 23.42 -5.19 9.72
C ASP A 121 22.22 -5.33 10.67
N LYS A 122 22.49 -5.46 11.97
CA LYS A 122 21.45 -5.75 12.97
C LYS A 122 20.58 -4.53 13.23
N PHE A 123 21.13 -3.35 13.01
CA PHE A 123 20.48 -2.07 13.27
C PHE A 123 19.76 -1.53 12.05
N LEU A 124 20.04 -2.05 10.84
CA LEU A 124 19.42 -1.53 9.62
C LEU A 124 17.88 -1.53 9.66
N PRO A 125 17.19 -2.59 10.15
CA PRO A 125 15.73 -2.54 10.32
C PRO A 125 15.27 -1.48 11.33
N LEU A 126 16.08 -1.19 12.36
CA LEU A 126 15.77 -0.14 13.34
C LEU A 126 16.01 1.26 12.76
N CYS A 127 17.02 1.43 11.90
CA CYS A 127 17.24 2.66 11.15
C CYS A 127 16.07 2.91 10.20
N GLU A 128 15.63 1.90 9.45
CA GLU A 128 14.46 2.00 8.57
C GLU A 128 13.20 2.38 9.35
N PHE A 129 12.94 1.70 10.46
CA PHE A 129 11.81 2.01 11.35
C PHE A 129 11.89 3.45 11.87
N SER A 130 13.05 3.87 12.36
CA SER A 130 13.24 5.21 12.92
C SER A 130 13.10 6.30 11.86
N TYR A 131 13.64 6.07 10.65
CA TYR A 131 13.51 6.98 9.52
C TYR A 131 12.05 7.16 9.12
N ASN A 132 11.34 6.05 8.87
CA ASN A 132 9.95 6.09 8.41
C ASN A 132 8.98 6.65 9.46
N ASN A 133 9.36 6.65 10.72
CA ASN A 133 8.56 7.15 11.83
C ASN A 133 8.99 8.54 12.33
N SER A 134 9.97 9.16 11.67
CA SER A 134 10.42 10.51 11.96
C SER A 134 9.65 11.53 11.12
N TYR A 135 9.44 12.73 11.67
CA TYR A 135 8.71 13.79 10.98
C TYR A 135 9.52 14.32 9.78
N HIS A 136 8.88 14.40 8.61
CA HIS A 136 9.47 14.93 7.40
C HIS A 136 8.79 16.26 7.02
N SER A 137 9.54 17.36 7.07
CA SER A 137 9.03 18.71 6.74
C SER A 137 8.50 18.86 5.32
N ASN A 138 8.93 18.01 4.38
CA ASN A 138 8.50 18.10 2.98
C ASN A 138 7.10 17.54 2.73
N ILE A 139 6.59 16.69 3.63
CA ILE A 139 5.26 16.09 3.56
C ILE A 139 4.39 16.49 4.76
N ASP A 140 4.94 17.26 5.70
CA ASP A 140 4.33 17.67 6.96
C ASP A 140 3.73 16.51 7.79
N MET A 141 4.33 15.33 7.68
CA MET A 141 3.93 14.14 8.42
C MET A 141 5.06 13.11 8.48
N VAL A 142 4.84 12.01 9.18
CA VAL A 142 5.76 10.87 9.18
C VAL A 142 5.52 9.99 7.95
N PRO A 143 6.57 9.50 7.25
CA PRO A 143 6.40 8.65 6.06
C PRO A 143 5.55 7.40 6.28
N PHE A 144 5.58 6.83 7.49
CA PHE A 144 4.77 5.68 7.87
C PHE A 144 3.26 6.00 7.79
N GLU A 145 2.86 7.17 8.29
CA GLU A 145 1.47 7.61 8.28
C GLU A 145 1.01 7.94 6.86
N ALA A 146 1.87 8.59 6.06
CA ALA A 146 1.60 8.82 4.65
C ALA A 146 1.35 7.52 3.87
N LEU A 147 2.09 6.46 4.19
CA LEU A 147 2.00 5.17 3.52
C LEU A 147 0.80 4.33 3.96
N TYR A 148 0.54 4.25 5.27
CA TYR A 148 -0.46 3.36 5.84
C TYR A 148 -1.78 4.05 6.22
N GLY A 149 -1.84 5.38 6.18
CA GLY A 149 -2.99 6.18 6.59
C GLY A 149 -3.27 6.15 8.09
N ARG A 150 -2.29 5.75 8.91
CA ARG A 150 -2.40 5.68 10.38
C ARG A 150 -1.06 5.89 11.06
N GLY A 151 -1.09 6.40 12.29
CA GLY A 151 0.10 6.53 13.13
C GLY A 151 0.74 5.18 13.44
N CYS A 152 2.07 5.17 13.55
CA CYS A 152 2.80 3.97 13.98
C CYS A 152 2.62 3.75 15.48
N ARG A 153 2.37 2.50 15.89
CA ARG A 153 2.37 2.11 17.30
C ARG A 153 3.79 1.69 17.69
N SER A 154 4.43 2.44 18.58
CA SER A 154 5.77 2.14 19.08
C SER A 154 5.77 2.02 20.61
N PRO A 155 6.68 1.23 21.21
CA PRO A 155 6.78 1.13 22.67
C PRO A 155 7.05 2.46 23.38
N ILE A 156 7.59 3.45 22.66
CA ILE A 156 7.97 4.77 23.15
C ILE A 156 6.80 5.78 23.06
N GLY A 157 5.73 5.44 22.34
CA GLY A 157 4.57 6.31 22.19
C GLY A 157 3.33 5.53 21.77
N TRP A 158 2.37 5.43 22.69
CA TRP A 158 0.97 5.18 22.37
C TRP A 158 0.40 6.49 21.84
N PHE A 159 0.53 6.73 20.54
CA PHE A 159 -0.37 7.69 19.92
C PHE A 159 -1.74 7.00 19.96
N GLU A 160 -2.59 7.40 20.91
CA GLU A 160 -3.99 7.03 20.87
C GLU A 160 -4.47 7.30 19.44
N ASP A 161 -5.24 6.37 18.88
CA ASP A 161 -6.00 6.63 17.65
C ASP A 161 -7.05 7.71 18.01
N GLY A 162 -6.62 8.94 18.26
CA GLY A 162 -7.48 10.10 18.35
C GLY A 162 -7.95 10.32 16.94
N ASP A 163 -9.13 9.76 16.62
CA ASP A 163 -9.87 9.86 15.37
C ASP A 163 -9.06 10.61 14.32
N VAL A 164 -8.15 9.92 13.64
CA VAL A 164 -7.48 10.46 12.45
C VAL A 164 -8.64 10.95 11.61
N LYS A 165 -8.87 12.27 11.57
CA LYS A 165 -9.76 12.89 10.58
C LYS A 165 -8.98 12.65 9.30
N PRO A 166 -9.35 11.65 8.50
CA PRO A 166 -8.53 11.26 7.38
C PRO A 166 -8.49 12.47 6.46
N LEU A 167 -7.31 13.07 6.31
CA LEU A 167 -7.09 14.12 5.33
C LEU A 167 -7.24 13.43 3.96
N GLY A 168 -8.47 13.39 3.46
CA GLY A 168 -8.84 12.64 2.26
C GLY A 168 -10.01 11.63 2.40
N VAL A 169 -10.62 11.41 3.59
CA VAL A 169 -11.94 10.74 3.59
C VAL A 169 -13.06 11.67 3.22
N ASP A 170 -12.94 12.99 3.14
CA ASP A 170 -14.11 13.73 2.64
C ASP A 170 -14.43 13.34 1.20
N LEU A 171 -13.43 12.92 0.40
CA LEU A 171 -13.62 12.30 -0.92
C LEU A 171 -13.89 10.79 -0.85
N VAL A 172 -13.19 10.05 0.02
CA VAL A 172 -13.41 8.59 0.14
C VAL A 172 -14.72 8.27 0.86
N LYS A 173 -15.13 8.97 1.93
CA LYS A 173 -16.49 8.98 2.51
C LYS A 173 -17.52 9.56 1.53
N ASP A 174 -17.25 10.59 0.73
CA ASP A 174 -18.24 10.96 -0.31
C ASP A 174 -18.46 9.81 -1.31
N VAL A 175 -17.41 9.07 -1.65
CA VAL A 175 -17.48 7.89 -2.52
C VAL A 175 -18.03 6.67 -1.77
N GLN A 176 -17.71 6.52 -0.49
CA GLN A 176 -18.02 5.36 0.35
C GLN A 176 -19.40 5.50 0.98
N ASP A 177 -19.94 6.68 1.27
CA ASP A 177 -21.34 6.92 1.61
C ASP A 177 -22.24 6.79 0.37
N LYS A 178 -21.69 7.06 -0.82
CA LYS A 178 -22.33 6.70 -2.11
C LYS A 178 -22.26 5.20 -2.45
N VAL A 179 -21.39 4.41 -1.80
CA VAL A 179 -21.16 2.97 -2.11
C VAL A 179 -21.49 2.02 -0.92
N SER A 180 -21.65 2.52 0.32
CA SER A 180 -21.75 1.73 1.56
C SER A 180 -23.08 1.07 1.91
N PRO A 181 -24.23 1.28 1.23
CA PRO A 181 -25.36 0.39 1.48
C PRO A 181 -25.10 -1.05 1.01
N MET A 182 -23.99 -1.33 0.31
CA MET A 182 -23.83 -2.57 -0.46
C MET A 182 -22.96 -3.67 0.18
N LYS A 183 -22.48 -3.53 1.41
CA LYS A 183 -21.74 -4.61 2.09
C LYS A 183 -22.29 -4.88 3.49
N GLY A 184 -23.20 -5.84 3.59
CA GLY A 184 -23.55 -6.42 4.90
C GLY A 184 -24.91 -7.10 5.03
N VAL A 185 -25.79 -7.06 4.03
CA VAL A 185 -27.12 -7.66 4.19
C VAL A 185 -27.06 -9.18 3.95
N THR A 186 -27.33 -9.93 5.00
CA THR A 186 -27.56 -11.37 4.95
C THR A 186 -29.02 -11.61 4.58
N ARG A 187 -29.31 -12.34 3.50
CA ARG A 187 -30.66 -12.84 3.18
C ARG A 187 -30.58 -14.30 2.75
N PHE A 188 -31.51 -15.12 3.27
CA PHE A 188 -31.66 -16.56 2.98
C PHE A 188 -30.53 -17.49 3.43
N GLY A 189 -29.80 -17.15 4.50
CA GLY A 189 -28.85 -18.07 5.15
C GLY A 189 -27.61 -18.46 4.34
N LYS A 190 -27.29 -17.79 3.23
CA LYS A 190 -26.05 -18.02 2.45
C LYS A 190 -25.27 -16.71 2.22
N LYS A 191 -23.96 -16.75 2.47
CA LYS A 191 -23.01 -15.64 2.21
C LYS A 191 -22.42 -15.75 0.81
N GLY A 192 -22.55 -14.70 -0.01
CA GLY A 192 -21.90 -14.59 -1.33
C GLY A 192 -21.95 -13.16 -1.89
N LYS A 193 -21.04 -12.80 -2.82
CA LYS A 193 -21.02 -11.50 -3.51
C LYS A 193 -22.01 -11.51 -4.69
N LEU A 194 -22.89 -10.51 -4.76
CA LEU A 194 -23.76 -10.25 -5.91
C LEU A 194 -23.24 -9.06 -6.73
N SER A 195 -23.43 -9.12 -8.05
CA SER A 195 -22.97 -8.12 -9.02
C SER A 195 -23.80 -6.82 -8.98
N LEU A 196 -23.15 -5.69 -9.29
CA LEU A 196 -23.61 -4.30 -9.11
C LEU A 196 -24.89 -3.85 -9.85
N ARG A 197 -25.57 -4.69 -10.64
CA ARG A 197 -26.70 -4.26 -11.49
C ARG A 197 -28.07 -4.20 -10.78
N TYR A 198 -28.18 -4.63 -9.52
CA TYR A 198 -29.48 -4.86 -8.84
C TYR A 198 -29.63 -4.11 -7.51
N ILE A 199 -29.23 -2.84 -7.43
CA ILE A 199 -29.33 -2.11 -6.15
C ILE A 199 -30.08 -0.81 -6.35
N SER A 200 -31.39 -0.90 -6.10
CA SER A 200 -32.22 0.23 -5.71
C SER A 200 -33.06 -0.20 -4.50
N PRO A 201 -33.29 0.67 -3.50
CA PRO A 201 -33.95 0.27 -2.27
C PRO A 201 -35.45 0.12 -2.53
N PHE A 202 -35.98 -1.08 -2.35
CA PHE A 202 -37.41 -1.34 -2.31
C PHE A 202 -37.81 -1.77 -0.90
N GLU A 203 -39.04 -1.44 -0.50
CA GLU A 203 -39.58 -1.80 0.80
C GLU A 203 -40.57 -2.95 0.62
N VAL A 204 -40.36 -4.03 1.37
CA VAL A 204 -41.24 -5.18 1.38
C VAL A 204 -42.30 -4.93 2.44
N LEU A 205 -43.54 -4.77 2.00
CA LEU A 205 -44.63 -4.37 2.87
C LEU A 205 -45.37 -5.57 3.47
N GLU A 206 -45.51 -6.65 2.69
CA GLU A 206 -46.28 -7.83 3.11
C GLU A 206 -45.80 -9.11 2.42
N CYS A 207 -45.73 -10.19 3.19
CA CYS A 207 -45.49 -11.55 2.71
C CYS A 207 -46.69 -12.40 3.11
N VAL A 208 -47.50 -12.81 2.14
CA VAL A 208 -48.63 -13.72 2.38
C VAL A 208 -48.54 -14.85 1.37
N GLY A 209 -48.79 -16.07 1.83
CA GLY A 209 -48.88 -17.23 0.96
C GLY A 209 -49.93 -18.19 1.48
N GLN A 210 -51.17 -18.06 1.02
CA GLN A 210 -52.11 -19.18 0.93
C GLN A 210 -53.34 -18.80 0.09
N LEU A 211 -53.53 -19.50 -1.03
CA LEU A 211 -54.82 -19.62 -1.70
C LEU A 211 -55.38 -21.02 -1.42
N ARG A 212 -56.71 -21.19 -1.49
CA ARG A 212 -57.46 -22.39 -1.07
C ARG A 212 -56.95 -23.74 -1.60
N SER A 213 -56.08 -23.78 -2.60
CA SER A 213 -55.55 -25.03 -3.17
C SER A 213 -54.05 -25.05 -3.49
N LYS A 214 -53.29 -23.95 -3.32
CA LYS A 214 -51.82 -23.92 -3.47
C LYS A 214 -51.16 -22.81 -2.67
N GLU A 215 -49.95 -23.09 -2.19
CA GLU A 215 -49.08 -22.13 -1.51
C GLU A 215 -48.13 -21.50 -2.54
N ILE A 216 -48.29 -20.21 -2.80
CA ILE A 216 -47.39 -19.42 -3.66
C ILE A 216 -46.76 -18.37 -2.77
N LYS A 217 -45.43 -18.27 -2.80
CA LYS A 217 -44.69 -17.25 -2.07
C LYS A 217 -44.58 -16.01 -2.95
N SER A 218 -45.36 -14.99 -2.60
CA SER A 218 -45.35 -13.69 -3.27
C SER A 218 -45.13 -12.58 -2.25
N VAL A 219 -44.48 -11.51 -2.72
CA VAL A 219 -44.05 -10.39 -1.89
C VAL A 219 -44.62 -9.09 -2.46
N LYS A 220 -45.24 -8.27 -1.62
CA LYS A 220 -45.70 -6.94 -2.03
C LYS A 220 -44.54 -5.97 -1.91
N VAL A 221 -44.19 -5.34 -3.03
CA VAL A 221 -43.02 -4.47 -3.12
C VAL A 221 -43.43 -3.05 -3.48
N GLN A 222 -42.98 -2.12 -2.64
CA GLN A 222 -43.07 -0.69 -2.90
C GLN A 222 -41.72 -0.17 -3.38
N TRP A 223 -41.72 0.44 -4.56
CA TRP A 223 -40.55 1.05 -5.16
C TRP A 223 -40.44 2.51 -4.67
N LYS A 224 -39.26 2.95 -4.23
CA LYS A 224 -39.04 4.26 -3.58
C LYS A 224 -39.53 5.50 -4.36
N HIS A 225 -39.75 5.38 -5.66
CA HIS A 225 -40.18 6.46 -6.54
C HIS A 225 -41.65 6.39 -6.97
N ARG A 226 -42.45 5.46 -6.41
CA ARG A 226 -43.89 5.35 -6.67
C ARG A 226 -44.71 5.50 -5.39
N PRO A 227 -45.89 6.14 -5.46
CA PRO A 227 -46.78 6.23 -4.32
C PRO A 227 -47.23 4.82 -3.89
N PHE A 228 -47.56 4.67 -2.61
CA PHE A 228 -47.89 3.38 -1.98
C PHE A 228 -49.01 2.60 -2.69
N GLU A 229 -49.93 3.30 -3.32
CA GLU A 229 -51.07 2.75 -4.05
C GLU A 229 -50.65 1.98 -5.33
N GLU A 230 -49.45 2.23 -5.85
CA GLU A 230 -48.88 1.58 -7.05
C GLU A 230 -47.92 0.42 -6.73
N ALA A 231 -47.93 -0.10 -5.50
CA ALA A 231 -47.11 -1.25 -5.12
C ALA A 231 -47.50 -2.53 -5.90
N THR A 232 -46.49 -3.26 -6.42
CA THR A 232 -46.69 -4.48 -7.23
C THR A 232 -46.44 -5.75 -6.43
N TRP A 233 -47.12 -6.83 -6.80
CA TRP A 233 -46.90 -8.16 -6.23
C TRP A 233 -45.96 -8.96 -7.13
N GLU A 234 -44.87 -9.45 -6.58
CA GLU A 234 -43.87 -10.22 -7.31
C GLU A 234 -43.71 -11.62 -6.70
N ILE A 235 -43.38 -12.60 -7.53
CA ILE A 235 -43.17 -13.99 -7.11
C ILE A 235 -41.74 -14.10 -6.56
N GLU A 236 -41.57 -14.71 -5.37
CA GLU A 236 -40.27 -14.79 -4.68
C GLU A 236 -39.17 -15.49 -5.49
N LYS A 237 -39.52 -16.29 -6.51
CA LYS A 237 -38.56 -16.98 -7.38
C LYS A 237 -37.95 -16.09 -8.47
N ASP A 238 -38.60 -14.97 -8.79
CA ASP A 238 -38.17 -14.05 -9.85
C ASP A 238 -37.44 -12.81 -9.28
N MET A 239 -37.26 -12.77 -7.96
CA MET A 239 -36.44 -11.79 -7.21
C MET A 239 -35.09 -12.37 -6.79
#